data_AF-A0A536KWX5-F1
#
_entry.id   AF-A0A536KWX5-F1
#
_cell.length_a   1.000
_cell.length_b   1.000
_cell.length_c   1.000
_cell.angle_alpha   90.00
_cell.angle_beta   90.00
_cell.angle_gamma   90.00
#
_symmetry.space_group_name_H-M   'P 1'
#
loop_
_entity.id
_entity.type
_entity.pdbx_description
1 polymer ?
#
loop_
_entity_poly.entity_id
_entity_poly.type
_entity_poly.pdbx_seq_one_letter_code
_entity_poly.pdbx_strand_id
1 'polypeptide(L)'
;MLIAVGGFLVAIAVAGLVVVPAMASSELAKDQQALTDAAGHQVTVDAAIKTFLTPRNAQTKQGGIYESFRQLDTFKAALAAVRSDKQRIEDADHRLDWMGRVAVSKQAEIARIRGLNQTVLKALIQGEGALQAAVDQAGLIQALDKTSAIETQMLTAANAKDYAKVEQLYPDADRQVIAAESLARNPDMPEAARSFVALFRLTIDGTEKLMVAAQNHDPLAGQNARSMLEGVVKNSSTYGADFAVKWDNWNVRNLQPMLDAYDHGLREAHTMGGF
;
A
#
# COMPACT_ATOMS: atom_id res chain seq x y z
N MET A 1 57.38 -26.38 21.42
CA MET A 1 56.06 -26.40 20.74
C MET A 1 54.88 -26.16 21.69
N LEU A 2 55.09 -25.56 22.89
CA LEU A 2 54.03 -25.23 23.86
C LEU A 2 53.65 -23.73 23.89
N ILE A 3 54.54 -22.85 23.42
CA ILE A 3 54.35 -21.38 23.45
C ILE A 3 53.42 -20.90 22.34
N ALA A 4 53.41 -21.55 21.16
CA ALA A 4 52.53 -21.19 20.04
C ALA A 4 51.06 -21.58 20.29
N VAL A 5 50.81 -22.65 21.04
CA VAL A 5 49.45 -23.08 21.43
C VAL A 5 48.87 -22.15 22.51
N GLY A 6 49.71 -21.68 23.45
CA GLY A 6 49.31 -20.72 24.48
C GLY A 6 48.94 -19.34 23.93
N GLY A 7 49.70 -18.82 22.96
CA GLY A 7 49.38 -17.53 22.31
C GLY A 7 48.09 -17.55 21.49
N PHE A 8 47.79 -18.68 20.83
CA PHE A 8 46.54 -18.87 20.08
C PHE A 8 45.32 -19.01 21.01
N LEU A 9 45.46 -19.73 22.13
CA LEU A 9 44.41 -19.84 23.15
C LEU A 9 44.15 -18.50 23.86
N VAL A 10 45.17 -17.69 24.11
CA VAL A 10 45.01 -16.35 24.68
C VAL A 10 44.37 -15.39 23.66
N ALA A 11 44.72 -15.47 22.37
CA ALA A 11 44.07 -14.66 21.34
C ALA A 11 42.59 -15.04 21.13
N ILE A 12 42.25 -16.34 21.16
CA ILE A 12 40.86 -16.83 21.16
C ILE A 12 40.14 -16.39 22.43
N ALA A 13 40.79 -16.45 23.59
CA ALA A 13 40.22 -16.02 24.86
C ALA A 13 39.96 -14.50 24.88
N VAL A 14 40.87 -13.68 24.36
CA VAL A 14 40.69 -12.21 24.27
C VAL A 14 39.63 -11.85 23.23
N ALA A 15 39.59 -12.54 22.09
CA ALA A 15 38.50 -12.40 21.12
C ALA A 15 37.14 -12.78 21.73
N GLY A 16 37.07 -13.88 22.48
CA GLY A 16 35.86 -14.35 23.16
C GLY A 16 35.43 -13.53 24.37
N LEU A 17 36.37 -12.95 25.13
CA LEU A 17 36.08 -12.21 26.38
C LEU A 17 35.88 -10.71 26.17
N VAL A 18 36.45 -10.10 25.13
CA VAL A 18 36.45 -8.63 24.95
C VAL A 18 35.85 -8.21 23.62
N VAL A 19 36.26 -8.84 22.51
CA VAL A 19 35.80 -8.44 21.17
C VAL A 19 34.34 -8.83 20.93
N VAL A 20 33.97 -10.07 21.27
CA VAL A 20 32.61 -10.58 21.08
C VAL A 20 31.58 -9.81 21.94
N PRO A 21 31.81 -9.50 23.23
CA PRO A 21 30.88 -8.68 24.01
C PRO A 21 30.79 -7.21 23.55
N ALA A 22 31.90 -6.63 23.05
CA ALA A 22 31.88 -5.28 22.49
C ALA A 22 31.09 -5.22 21.17
N MET A 23 31.26 -6.21 20.29
CA MET A 23 30.44 -6.37 19.08
C MET A 23 28.96 -6.59 19.43
N ALA A 24 28.66 -7.42 20.43
CA ALA A 24 27.29 -7.61 20.92
C ALA A 24 26.66 -6.29 21.35
N SER A 25 27.39 -5.48 22.10
CA SER A 25 26.92 -4.18 22.59
C SER A 25 26.70 -3.19 21.45
N SER A 26 27.57 -3.18 20.43
CA SER A 26 27.37 -2.35 19.24
C SER A 26 26.15 -2.77 18.43
N GLU A 27 25.90 -4.08 18.28
CA GLU A 27 24.73 -4.56 17.54
C GLU A 27 23.42 -4.30 18.31
N LEU A 28 23.43 -4.46 19.64
CA LEU A 28 22.31 -4.07 20.50
C LEU A 28 22.01 -2.56 20.39
N ALA A 29 23.03 -1.70 20.31
CA ALA A 29 22.83 -0.25 20.15
C ALA A 29 22.24 0.11 18.77
N LYS A 30 22.70 -0.53 17.70
CA LYS A 30 22.12 -0.34 16.35
C LYS A 30 20.68 -0.82 16.28
N ASP A 31 20.37 -1.92 16.95
CA ASP A 31 19.02 -2.46 17.05
C ASP A 31 18.08 -1.50 17.80
N GLN A 32 18.51 -0.99 18.96
CA GLN A 32 17.76 0.02 19.71
C GLN A 32 17.49 1.28 18.87
N GLN A 33 18.46 1.71 18.05
CA GLN A 33 18.26 2.82 17.11
C GLN A 33 17.21 2.48 16.04
N ALA A 34 17.23 1.28 15.47
CA ALA A 34 16.23 0.85 14.49
C ALA A 34 14.81 0.81 15.08
N LEU A 35 14.68 0.35 16.33
CA LEU A 35 13.41 0.39 17.08
C LEU A 35 12.94 1.83 17.33
N THR A 36 13.87 2.73 17.68
CA THR A 36 13.59 4.16 17.89
C THR A 36 13.14 4.84 16.60
N ASP A 37 13.81 4.57 15.48
CA ASP A 37 13.44 5.10 14.16
C ASP A 37 12.03 4.64 13.77
N ALA A 38 11.72 3.36 13.94
CA ALA A 38 10.40 2.81 13.65
C ALA A 38 9.29 3.45 14.50
N ALA A 39 9.55 3.66 15.80
CA ALA A 39 8.65 4.39 16.68
C ALA A 39 8.50 5.86 16.25
N GLY A 40 9.59 6.49 15.80
CA GLY A 40 9.59 7.87 15.29
C GLY A 40 8.75 8.06 14.03
N HIS A 41 8.65 7.03 13.18
CA HIS A 41 7.78 7.06 11.99
C HIS A 41 6.31 6.77 12.28
N GLN A 42 5.98 6.24 13.47
CA GLN A 42 4.61 5.83 13.82
C GLN A 42 3.59 6.96 13.60
N VAL A 43 3.88 8.18 14.05
CA VAL A 43 2.93 9.32 13.92
C VAL A 43 2.57 9.61 12.46
N THR A 44 3.55 9.54 11.56
CA THR A 44 3.34 9.77 10.12
C THR A 44 2.54 8.65 9.49
N VAL A 45 2.85 7.40 9.87
CA VAL A 45 2.16 6.20 9.40
C VAL A 45 0.71 6.20 9.87
N ASP A 46 0.46 6.43 11.16
CA ASP A 46 -0.86 6.55 11.77
C ASP A 46 -1.70 7.64 11.10
N ALA A 47 -1.10 8.80 10.81
CA ALA A 47 -1.81 9.90 10.18
C ALA A 47 -2.26 9.54 8.76
N ALA A 48 -1.38 8.93 7.96
CA ALA A 48 -1.70 8.46 6.61
C ALA A 48 -2.83 7.42 6.65
N ILE A 49 -2.70 6.45 7.54
CA ILE A 49 -3.63 5.35 7.72
C ILE A 49 -5.01 5.83 8.22
N LYS A 50 -5.06 6.69 9.24
CA LYS A 50 -6.30 7.26 9.78
C LYS A 50 -7.02 8.06 8.71
N THR A 51 -6.29 8.83 7.90
CA THR A 51 -6.86 9.58 6.78
C THR A 51 -7.51 8.64 5.76
N PHE A 52 -6.90 7.49 5.50
CA PHE A 52 -7.44 6.48 4.59
C PHE A 52 -8.69 5.77 5.16
N LEU A 53 -8.75 5.53 6.48
CA LEU A 53 -9.87 4.84 7.14
C LEU A 53 -10.98 5.73 7.68
N THR A 54 -10.80 7.05 7.73
CA THR A 54 -11.78 7.95 8.33
C THR A 54 -13.13 7.80 7.62
N PRO A 55 -14.18 7.29 8.30
CA PRO A 55 -15.47 7.04 7.67
C PRO A 55 -16.14 8.35 7.27
N ARG A 56 -16.90 8.31 6.17
CA ARG A 56 -17.66 9.45 5.64
C ARG A 56 -18.54 10.10 6.72
N ASN A 57 -18.56 11.43 6.75
CA ASN A 57 -19.70 12.14 7.31
C ASN A 57 -20.79 12.22 6.22
N ALA A 58 -21.85 11.42 6.35
CA ALA A 58 -22.91 11.30 5.34
C ALA A 58 -23.64 12.62 5.02
N GLN A 59 -23.48 13.64 5.87
CA GLN A 59 -24.19 14.91 5.79
C GLN A 59 -23.48 15.99 4.95
N THR A 60 -22.14 15.97 4.80
CA THR A 60 -21.42 17.09 4.19
C THR A 60 -20.97 16.85 2.75
N LYS A 61 -20.95 15.60 2.26
CA LYS A 61 -20.42 15.21 0.92
C LYS A 61 -19.02 15.79 0.59
N GLN A 62 -18.31 16.36 1.57
CA GLN A 62 -16.95 16.89 1.46
C GLN A 62 -16.00 15.95 2.20
N GLY A 63 -14.83 15.68 1.59
CA GLY A 63 -13.85 14.70 2.08
C GLY A 63 -14.11 13.27 1.57
N GLY A 64 -14.62 13.12 0.34
CA GLY A 64 -14.96 11.81 -0.22
C GLY A 64 -13.76 10.87 -0.39
N ILE A 65 -14.04 9.59 -0.68
CA ILE A 65 -13.09 8.52 -1.05
C ILE A 65 -12.05 9.02 -2.08
N TYR A 66 -12.47 9.86 -3.02
CA TYR A 66 -11.59 10.49 -4.01
C TYR A 66 -10.55 11.45 -3.40
N GLU A 67 -10.87 12.14 -2.31
CA GLU A 67 -9.98 13.11 -1.67
C GLU A 67 -8.90 12.42 -0.82
N SER A 68 -9.24 11.36 -0.10
CA SER A 68 -8.23 10.54 0.57
C SER A 68 -7.32 9.84 -0.44
N PHE A 69 -7.86 9.41 -1.59
CA PHE A 69 -7.07 8.81 -2.67
C PHE A 69 -6.23 9.78 -3.49
N ARG A 70 -6.47 11.10 -3.39
CA ARG A 70 -5.54 12.11 -3.90
C ARG A 70 -4.22 12.13 -3.12
N GLN A 71 -4.17 11.53 -1.93
CA GLN A 71 -2.96 11.44 -1.12
C GLN A 71 -2.11 10.19 -1.42
N LEU A 72 -2.19 9.66 -2.64
CA LEU A 72 -1.42 8.49 -3.08
C LEU A 72 0.08 8.59 -2.74
N ASP A 73 0.68 9.77 -2.93
CA ASP A 73 2.11 9.95 -2.63
C ASP A 73 2.40 9.90 -1.12
N THR A 74 1.48 10.40 -0.29
CA THR A 74 1.55 10.24 1.18
C THR A 74 1.50 8.77 1.57
N PHE A 75 0.60 7.97 0.99
CA PHE A 75 0.51 6.54 1.26
C PHE A 75 1.78 5.79 0.80
N LYS A 76 2.31 6.13 -0.37
CA LYS A 76 3.58 5.55 -0.87
C LYS A 76 4.75 5.89 0.04
N ALA A 77 4.83 7.12 0.53
CA ALA A 77 5.89 7.54 1.45
C ALA A 77 5.81 6.79 2.78
N ALA A 78 4.61 6.67 3.37
CA ALA A 78 4.37 5.90 4.59
C ALA A 78 4.71 4.41 4.38
N LEU A 79 4.30 3.82 3.25
CA LEU A 79 4.61 2.42 2.91
C LEU A 79 6.11 2.20 2.77
N ALA A 80 6.83 3.13 2.14
CA ALA A 80 8.28 3.06 2.01
C ALA A 80 8.99 3.14 3.37
N ALA A 81 8.50 4.00 4.28
CA ALA A 81 9.02 4.09 5.65
C ALA A 81 8.83 2.76 6.40
N VAL A 82 7.61 2.21 6.43
CA VAL A 82 7.32 0.93 7.09
C VAL A 82 8.15 -0.21 6.52
N ARG A 83 8.32 -0.30 5.19
CA ARG A 83 9.18 -1.30 4.56
C ARG A 83 10.65 -1.15 4.93
N SER A 84 11.14 0.09 4.97
CA SER A 84 12.51 0.39 5.43
C SER A 84 12.71 -0.05 6.87
N ASP A 85 11.79 0.29 7.76
CA ASP A 85 11.88 -0.05 9.19
C ASP A 85 11.81 -1.55 9.40
N LYS A 86 10.91 -2.24 8.67
CA LYS A 86 10.81 -3.70 8.68
C LYS A 86 12.14 -4.34 8.27
N GLN A 87 12.73 -3.92 7.14
CA GLN A 87 14.00 -4.45 6.68
C GLN A 87 15.13 -4.21 7.70
N ARG A 88 15.22 -3.01 8.28
CA ARG A 88 16.25 -2.70 9.29
C ARG A 88 16.14 -3.60 10.52
N ILE A 89 14.93 -3.87 10.99
CA ILE A 89 14.68 -4.71 12.16
C ILE A 89 14.89 -6.19 11.82
N GLU A 90 14.50 -6.66 10.63
CA GLU A 90 14.83 -8.02 10.15
C GLU A 90 16.35 -8.23 10.11
N ASP A 91 17.08 -7.28 9.51
CA ASP A 91 18.54 -7.35 9.44
C ASP A 91 19.18 -7.32 10.84
N ALA A 92 18.60 -6.55 11.77
CA ALA A 92 19.09 -6.48 13.14
C ALA A 92 18.80 -7.76 13.94
N ASP A 93 17.61 -8.36 13.81
CA ASP A 93 17.30 -9.66 14.41
C ASP A 93 18.24 -10.76 13.88
N HIS A 94 18.54 -10.78 12.58
CA HIS A 94 19.48 -11.72 11.99
C HIS A 94 20.90 -11.57 12.56
N ARG A 95 21.38 -10.34 12.75
CA ARG A 95 22.69 -10.08 13.40
C ARG A 95 22.68 -10.52 14.86
N LEU A 96 21.60 -10.21 15.59
CA LEU A 96 21.44 -10.61 16.99
C LEU A 96 21.29 -12.12 17.18
N ASP A 97 20.70 -12.83 16.23
CA ASP A 97 20.65 -14.31 16.24
C ASP A 97 22.04 -14.92 16.23
N TRP A 98 22.91 -14.42 15.34
CA TRP A 98 24.30 -14.83 15.31
C TRP A 98 25.04 -14.43 16.59
N MET A 99 24.86 -13.20 17.07
CA MET A 99 25.47 -12.74 18.32
C MET A 99 25.03 -13.56 19.53
N GLY A 100 23.77 -14.00 19.60
CA GLY A 100 23.25 -14.83 20.69
C GLY A 100 23.92 -16.20 20.81
N ARG A 101 24.52 -16.69 19.72
CA ARG A 101 25.30 -17.94 19.72
C ARG A 101 26.72 -17.75 20.26
N VAL A 102 27.31 -16.57 20.09
CA VAL A 102 28.73 -16.33 20.39
C VAL A 102 28.97 -15.48 21.63
N ALA A 103 28.06 -14.56 21.97
CA ALA A 103 28.15 -13.65 23.10
C ALA A 103 27.38 -14.17 24.33
N VAL A 104 27.86 -15.25 24.95
CA VAL A 104 27.21 -15.91 26.09
C VAL A 104 26.89 -14.94 27.23
N SER A 105 27.78 -13.98 27.52
CA SER A 105 27.58 -12.98 28.59
C SER A 105 26.42 -12.00 28.33
N LYS A 106 25.93 -11.91 27.09
CA LYS A 106 24.84 -11.03 26.66
C LYS A 106 23.61 -11.79 26.19
N GLN A 107 23.60 -13.12 26.32
CA GLN A 107 22.57 -13.97 25.73
C GLN A 107 21.14 -13.63 26.19
N ALA A 108 20.95 -13.34 27.48
CA ALA A 108 19.63 -12.95 28.01
C ALA A 108 19.15 -11.59 27.46
N GLU A 109 20.06 -10.63 27.33
CA GLU A 109 19.76 -9.31 26.77
C GLU A 109 19.43 -9.41 25.27
N ILE A 110 20.23 -10.17 24.53
CA ILE A 110 19.99 -10.47 23.11
C ILE A 110 18.64 -11.16 22.93
N ALA A 111 18.33 -12.19 23.71
CA ALA A 111 17.05 -12.90 23.61
C ALA A 111 15.85 -11.96 23.89
N ARG A 112 15.98 -11.06 24.87
CA ARG A 112 14.96 -10.06 25.16
C ARG A 112 14.73 -9.12 23.97
N ILE A 113 15.80 -8.53 23.43
CA ILE A 113 15.71 -7.59 22.31
C ILE A 113 15.15 -8.27 21.05
N ARG A 114 15.57 -9.50 20.75
CA ARG A 114 14.98 -10.29 19.66
C ARG A 114 13.48 -10.53 19.83
N GLY A 115 13.02 -10.73 21.07
CA GLY A 115 11.59 -10.77 21.39
C GLY A 115 10.87 -9.48 21.02
N LEU A 116 11.46 -8.32 21.34
CA LEU A 116 10.94 -7.01 20.94
C LEU A 116 10.89 -6.86 19.42
N ASN A 117 11.97 -7.25 18.73
CA ASN A 117 12.03 -7.23 17.26
C ASN A 117 10.90 -8.05 16.65
N GLN A 118 10.63 -9.24 17.16
CA GLN A 118 9.52 -10.06 16.66
C GLN A 118 8.16 -9.39 16.87
N THR A 119 7.94 -8.71 18.00
CA THR A 119 6.71 -7.93 18.24
C THR A 119 6.59 -6.78 17.26
N VAL A 120 7.65 -6.00 17.05
CA VAL A 120 7.65 -4.87 16.12
C VAL A 120 7.52 -5.33 14.67
N LEU A 121 8.19 -6.41 14.26
CA LEU A 121 8.07 -6.98 12.91
C LEU A 121 6.65 -7.44 12.61
N LYS A 122 6.00 -8.11 13.57
CA LYS A 122 4.58 -8.47 13.42
C LYS A 122 3.70 -7.24 13.24
N ALA A 123 3.93 -6.18 14.01
CA ALA A 123 3.23 -4.91 13.86
C ALA A 123 3.45 -4.32 12.45
N LEU A 124 4.71 -4.16 12.04
CA LEU A 124 5.10 -3.58 10.75
C LEU A 124 4.54 -4.36 9.56
N ILE A 125 4.43 -5.69 9.64
CA ILE A 125 3.77 -6.50 8.60
C ILE A 125 2.30 -6.11 8.44
N GLN A 126 1.58 -5.87 9.55
CA GLN A 126 0.18 -5.45 9.50
C GLN A 126 0.05 -4.02 8.94
N GLY A 127 0.91 -3.11 9.38
CA GLY A 127 0.96 -1.73 8.87
C GLY A 127 1.29 -1.69 7.37
N GLU A 128 2.23 -2.52 6.91
CA GLU A 128 2.57 -2.66 5.49
C GLU A 128 1.37 -3.14 4.67
N GLY A 129 0.63 -4.16 5.15
CA GLY A 129 -0.56 -4.68 4.48
C GLY A 129 -1.64 -3.62 4.29
N ALA A 130 -1.96 -2.88 5.36
CA ALA A 130 -2.95 -1.81 5.30
C ALA A 130 -2.53 -0.65 4.38
N LEU A 131 -1.26 -0.24 4.43
CA LEU A 131 -0.71 0.80 3.56
C LEU A 131 -0.63 0.37 2.09
N GLN A 132 -0.30 -0.90 1.83
CA GLN A 132 -0.29 -1.45 0.47
C GLN A 132 -1.72 -1.43 -0.11
N ALA A 133 -2.71 -1.86 0.67
CA ALA A 133 -4.12 -1.75 0.27
C ALA A 133 -4.51 -0.30 -0.02
N ALA A 134 -4.08 0.65 0.82
CA ALA A 134 -4.33 2.07 0.60
C ALA A 134 -3.70 2.60 -0.71
N VAL A 135 -2.44 2.25 -0.98
CA VAL A 135 -1.74 2.60 -2.22
C VAL A 135 -2.45 2.01 -3.45
N ASP A 136 -2.85 0.74 -3.39
CA ASP A 136 -3.49 0.08 -4.52
C ASP A 136 -4.87 0.66 -4.80
N GLN A 137 -5.68 0.86 -3.76
CA GLN A 137 -7.01 1.46 -3.87
C GLN A 137 -6.94 2.90 -4.40
N ALA A 138 -6.00 3.71 -3.88
CA ALA A 138 -5.78 5.07 -4.36
C ALA A 138 -5.26 5.10 -5.81
N GLY A 139 -4.36 4.17 -6.16
CA GLY A 139 -3.86 4.01 -7.52
C GLY A 139 -4.96 3.65 -8.52
N LEU A 140 -5.88 2.76 -8.11
CA LEU A 140 -7.04 2.37 -8.92
C LEU A 140 -7.91 3.59 -9.19
N ILE A 141 -8.28 4.35 -8.16
CA ILE A 141 -9.14 5.52 -8.32
C ILE A 141 -8.45 6.62 -9.12
N GLN A 142 -7.14 6.84 -8.93
CA GLN A 142 -6.38 7.80 -9.75
C GLN A 142 -6.38 7.39 -11.24
N ALA A 143 -6.26 6.11 -11.55
CA ALA A 143 -6.34 5.62 -12.93
C ALA A 143 -7.74 5.83 -13.54
N LEU A 144 -8.80 5.60 -12.75
CA LEU A 144 -10.18 5.87 -13.18
C LEU A 144 -10.46 7.37 -13.38
N ASP A 145 -9.96 8.24 -12.48
CA ASP A 145 -10.06 9.70 -12.63
C ASP A 145 -9.39 10.18 -13.93
N LYS A 146 -8.19 9.64 -14.25
CA LYS A 146 -7.49 9.92 -15.52
C LYS A 146 -8.29 9.40 -16.71
N THR A 147 -8.91 8.23 -16.59
CA THR A 147 -9.78 7.67 -17.63
C THR A 147 -10.95 8.62 -17.93
N SER A 148 -11.68 9.07 -16.91
CA SER A 148 -12.79 10.02 -17.09
C SER A 148 -12.34 11.36 -17.68
N ALA A 149 -11.16 11.85 -17.30
CA ALA A 149 -10.61 13.08 -17.87
C ALA A 149 -10.28 12.93 -19.37
N ILE A 150 -9.77 11.77 -19.80
CA ILE A 150 -9.50 11.47 -21.21
C ILE A 150 -10.81 11.25 -21.97
N GLU A 151 -11.77 10.52 -21.39
CA GLU A 151 -13.11 10.32 -21.96
C GLU A 151 -13.81 11.66 -22.20
N THR A 152 -13.72 12.61 -21.26
CA THR A 152 -14.26 13.97 -21.44
C THR A 152 -13.63 14.68 -22.66
N GLN A 153 -12.33 14.48 -22.89
CA GLN A 153 -11.65 15.01 -24.08
C GLN A 153 -12.12 14.30 -25.36
N MET A 154 -12.33 12.98 -25.31
CA MET A 154 -12.92 12.21 -26.41
C MET A 154 -14.32 12.72 -26.75
N LEU A 155 -15.19 12.91 -25.77
CA LEU A 155 -16.55 13.46 -25.97
C LEU A 155 -16.51 14.89 -26.52
N THR A 156 -15.55 15.70 -26.10
CA THR A 156 -15.36 17.07 -26.63
C THR A 156 -14.95 17.03 -28.10
N ALA A 157 -13.97 16.19 -28.47
CA ALA A 157 -13.54 15.98 -29.84
C ALA A 157 -14.66 15.43 -30.73
N ALA A 158 -15.39 14.44 -30.22
CA ALA A 158 -16.59 13.86 -30.83
C ALA A 158 -17.66 14.92 -31.16
N ASN A 159 -17.97 15.81 -30.22
CA ASN A 159 -18.92 16.90 -30.44
C ASN A 159 -18.44 17.89 -31.52
N ALA A 160 -17.13 18.07 -31.66
CA ALA A 160 -16.52 18.83 -32.75
C ALA A 160 -16.38 18.03 -34.07
N LYS A 161 -16.83 16.76 -34.09
CA LYS A 161 -16.67 15.81 -35.20
C LYS A 161 -15.20 15.50 -35.55
N ASP A 162 -14.29 15.71 -34.61
CA ASP A 162 -12.88 15.35 -34.73
C ASP A 162 -12.66 13.89 -34.30
N TYR A 163 -13.11 12.96 -35.13
CA TYR A 163 -13.05 11.53 -34.84
C TYR A 163 -11.62 10.99 -34.80
N ALA A 164 -10.71 11.56 -35.59
CA ALA A 164 -9.29 11.21 -35.56
C ALA A 164 -8.66 11.50 -34.19
N LYS A 165 -9.08 12.60 -33.52
CA LYS A 165 -8.64 12.90 -32.16
C LYS A 165 -9.21 11.92 -31.14
N VAL A 166 -10.43 11.42 -31.32
CA VAL A 166 -11.01 10.37 -30.47
C VAL A 166 -10.19 9.09 -30.57
N GLU A 167 -9.88 8.64 -31.79
CA GLU A 167 -9.03 7.47 -32.04
C GLU A 167 -7.64 7.64 -31.42
N GLN A 168 -7.07 8.86 -31.48
CA GLN A 168 -5.77 9.14 -30.85
C GLN A 168 -5.81 9.04 -29.32
N LEU A 169 -6.91 9.46 -28.68
CA LEU A 169 -7.05 9.51 -27.22
C LEU A 169 -7.42 8.15 -26.61
N TYR A 170 -8.11 7.29 -27.38
CA TYR A 170 -8.59 5.99 -26.90
C TYR A 170 -7.49 5.10 -26.29
N PRO A 171 -6.30 4.90 -26.93
CA PRO A 171 -5.24 4.08 -26.35
C PRO A 171 -4.73 4.55 -24.99
N ASP A 172 -4.76 5.86 -24.72
CA ASP A 172 -4.36 6.38 -23.43
C ASP A 172 -5.42 6.12 -22.36
N ALA A 173 -6.71 6.23 -22.70
CA ALA A 173 -7.82 5.84 -21.82
C ALA A 173 -7.78 4.33 -21.52
N ASP A 174 -7.61 3.50 -22.56
CA ASP A 174 -7.48 2.05 -22.46
C ASP A 174 -6.34 1.66 -21.50
N ARG A 175 -5.17 2.29 -21.64
CA ARG A 175 -4.02 2.06 -20.75
C ARG A 175 -4.35 2.33 -19.28
N GLN A 176 -5.11 3.40 -18.99
CA GLN A 176 -5.51 3.71 -17.62
C GLN A 176 -6.51 2.68 -17.07
N VAL A 177 -7.47 2.24 -17.89
CA VAL A 177 -8.41 1.19 -17.48
C VAL A 177 -7.70 -0.14 -17.24
N ILE A 178 -6.74 -0.54 -18.09
CA ILE A 178 -5.93 -1.75 -17.86
C ILE A 178 -5.18 -1.67 -16.53
N ALA A 179 -4.62 -0.51 -16.18
CA ALA A 179 -3.96 -0.31 -14.90
C ALA A 179 -4.94 -0.50 -13.72
N ALA A 180 -6.13 0.08 -13.82
CA ALA A 180 -7.20 -0.09 -12.83
C ALA A 180 -7.67 -1.56 -12.72
N GLU A 181 -7.81 -2.26 -13.86
CA GLU A 181 -8.20 -3.69 -13.90
C GLU A 181 -7.15 -4.59 -13.26
N SER A 182 -5.87 -4.26 -13.42
CA SER A 182 -4.79 -4.96 -12.73
C SER A 182 -4.93 -4.82 -11.21
N LEU A 183 -5.11 -3.59 -10.72
CA LEU A 183 -5.25 -3.31 -9.29
C LEU A 183 -6.52 -3.94 -8.71
N ALA A 184 -7.65 -3.89 -9.42
CA ALA A 184 -8.93 -4.46 -8.97
C ALA A 184 -8.90 -5.99 -8.79
N ARG A 185 -7.85 -6.67 -9.27
CA ARG A 185 -7.65 -8.11 -9.06
C ARG A 185 -6.90 -8.43 -7.77
N ASN A 186 -6.28 -7.46 -7.12
CA ASN A 186 -5.58 -7.66 -5.87
C ASN A 186 -6.53 -8.18 -4.78
N PRO A 187 -6.06 -9.07 -3.89
CA PRO A 187 -6.88 -9.65 -2.82
C PRO A 187 -7.35 -8.60 -1.81
N ASP A 188 -6.61 -7.50 -1.66
CA ASP A 188 -6.90 -6.40 -0.72
C ASP A 188 -7.82 -5.31 -1.31
N MET A 189 -8.56 -5.67 -2.36
CA MET A 189 -9.57 -4.81 -2.99
C MET A 189 -10.98 -5.16 -2.49
N PRO A 190 -11.85 -4.16 -2.31
CA PRO A 190 -13.27 -4.40 -2.11
C PRO A 190 -13.88 -5.18 -3.27
N GLU A 191 -14.80 -6.10 -2.96
CA GLU A 191 -15.47 -6.97 -3.95
C GLU A 191 -16.08 -6.17 -5.12
N ALA A 192 -16.55 -4.96 -4.85
CA ALA A 192 -17.16 -4.08 -5.84
C ALA A 192 -16.16 -3.43 -6.82
N ALA A 193 -14.85 -3.48 -6.56
CA ALA A 193 -13.83 -2.79 -7.37
C ALA A 193 -13.84 -3.26 -8.83
N ARG A 194 -13.93 -4.57 -9.08
CA ARG A 194 -13.94 -5.12 -10.44
C ARG A 194 -15.15 -4.66 -11.24
N SER A 195 -16.33 -4.70 -10.64
CA SER A 195 -17.56 -4.22 -11.30
C SER A 195 -17.48 -2.72 -11.57
N PHE A 196 -16.89 -1.95 -10.66
CA PHE A 196 -16.72 -0.51 -10.84
C PHE A 196 -15.77 -0.19 -12.00
N VAL A 197 -14.60 -0.82 -12.06
CA VAL A 197 -13.66 -0.66 -13.18
C VAL A 197 -14.28 -1.09 -14.51
N ALA A 198 -15.08 -2.17 -14.51
CA ALA A 198 -15.78 -2.62 -15.71
C ALA A 198 -16.75 -1.57 -16.28
N LEU A 199 -17.34 -0.70 -15.45
CA LEU A 199 -18.16 0.41 -15.95
C LEU A 199 -17.33 1.40 -16.76
N PHE A 200 -16.11 1.73 -16.33
CA PHE A 200 -15.22 2.63 -17.06
C PHE A 200 -14.77 2.01 -18.38
N ARG A 201 -14.41 0.72 -18.38
CA ARG A 201 -14.14 -0.06 -19.60
C ARG A 201 -15.27 0.09 -20.61
N LEU A 202 -16.50 -0.20 -20.18
CA LEU A 202 -17.67 -0.12 -21.04
C LEU A 202 -17.94 1.31 -21.53
N THR A 203 -17.60 2.32 -20.73
CA THR A 203 -17.79 3.73 -21.09
C THR A 203 -16.83 4.17 -22.18
N ILE A 204 -15.54 3.87 -22.05
CA ILE A 204 -14.53 4.26 -23.05
C ILE A 204 -14.72 3.50 -24.36
N ASP A 205 -15.01 2.20 -24.30
CA ASP A 205 -15.26 1.37 -25.47
C ASP A 205 -16.57 1.79 -26.17
N GLY A 206 -17.60 2.14 -25.39
CA GLY A 206 -18.88 2.59 -25.93
C GLY A 206 -18.74 3.94 -26.63
N THR A 207 -17.94 4.84 -26.05
CA THR A 207 -17.64 6.16 -26.62
C THR A 207 -16.88 6.04 -27.94
N GLU A 208 -15.82 5.24 -27.97
CA GLU A 208 -15.03 5.01 -29.20
C GLU A 208 -15.88 4.36 -30.30
N LYS A 209 -16.61 3.28 -29.98
CA LYS A 209 -17.52 2.62 -30.94
C LYS A 209 -18.60 3.54 -31.49
N LEU A 210 -19.16 4.41 -30.65
CA LEU A 210 -20.16 5.38 -31.09
C LEU A 210 -19.57 6.36 -32.11
N MET A 211 -18.30 6.75 -31.94
CA MET A 211 -17.61 7.66 -32.86
C MET A 211 -17.18 6.99 -34.15
N VAL A 212 -16.63 5.79 -34.09
CA VAL A 212 -16.30 4.99 -35.28
C VAL A 212 -17.55 4.73 -36.11
N ALA A 213 -18.68 4.40 -35.47
CA ALA A 213 -19.96 4.23 -36.16
C ALA A 213 -20.45 5.53 -36.83
N ALA A 214 -20.30 6.67 -36.16
CA ALA A 214 -20.66 7.97 -36.72
C ALA A 214 -19.81 8.33 -37.95
N GLN A 215 -18.50 8.11 -37.88
CA GLN A 215 -17.55 8.35 -38.96
C GLN A 215 -17.83 7.45 -40.18
N ASN A 216 -18.19 6.19 -39.94
CA ASN A 216 -18.50 5.22 -40.99
C ASN A 216 -19.95 5.29 -41.48
N HIS A 217 -20.77 6.19 -40.94
CA HIS A 217 -22.21 6.28 -41.21
C HIS A 217 -22.95 4.95 -41.00
N ASP A 218 -22.57 4.18 -39.97
CA ASP A 218 -23.16 2.88 -39.63
C ASP A 218 -24.20 3.02 -38.50
N PRO A 219 -25.51 3.03 -38.83
CA PRO A 219 -26.56 3.23 -37.83
C PRO A 219 -26.70 2.03 -36.88
N LEU A 220 -26.39 0.80 -37.32
CA LEU A 220 -26.53 -0.40 -36.49
C LEU A 220 -25.42 -0.44 -35.44
N ALA A 221 -24.16 -0.19 -35.85
CA ALA A 221 -23.05 -0.05 -34.93
C ALA A 221 -23.28 1.09 -33.92
N GLY A 222 -23.83 2.22 -34.39
CA GLY A 222 -24.18 3.35 -33.54
C GLY A 222 -25.26 3.02 -32.50
N GLN A 223 -26.28 2.25 -32.87
CA GLN A 223 -27.31 1.79 -31.94
C GLN A 223 -26.75 0.83 -30.89
N ASN A 224 -25.88 -0.11 -31.28
CA ASN A 224 -25.22 -1.03 -30.36
C ASN A 224 -24.35 -0.28 -29.34
N ALA A 225 -23.59 0.71 -29.78
CA ALA A 225 -22.77 1.54 -28.90
C ALA A 225 -23.61 2.35 -27.90
N ARG A 226 -24.74 2.93 -28.34
CA ARG A 226 -25.69 3.62 -27.44
C ARG A 226 -26.29 2.68 -26.39
N SER A 227 -26.72 1.50 -26.79
CA SER A 227 -27.27 0.49 -25.87
C SER A 227 -26.25 0.10 -24.78
N MET A 228 -24.97 -0.03 -25.17
CA MET A 228 -23.88 -0.27 -24.23
C MET A 228 -23.73 0.86 -23.21
N LEU A 229 -23.74 2.12 -23.66
CA LEU A 229 -23.66 3.30 -22.78
C LEU A 229 -24.91 3.46 -21.90
N GLU A 230 -26.10 3.17 -22.41
CA GLU A 230 -27.35 3.15 -21.62
C GLU A 230 -27.28 2.11 -20.49
N GLY A 231 -26.69 0.94 -20.78
CA GLY A 231 -26.40 -0.09 -19.78
C GLY A 231 -25.48 0.42 -18.66
N VAL A 232 -24.46 1.20 -19.00
CA VAL A 232 -23.58 1.85 -18.00
C VAL A 232 -24.38 2.81 -17.12
N VAL A 233 -25.19 3.70 -17.69
CA VAL A 233 -25.98 4.66 -16.92
C VAL A 233 -26.89 3.96 -15.92
N LYS A 234 -27.61 2.91 -16.36
CA LYS A 234 -28.47 2.09 -15.50
C LYS A 234 -27.69 1.45 -14.36
N ASN A 235 -26.53 0.86 -14.65
CA ASN A 235 -25.71 0.23 -13.62
C ASN A 235 -25.10 1.26 -12.66
N SER A 236 -24.59 2.39 -13.17
CA SER A 236 -23.99 3.46 -12.36
C SER A 236 -24.96 4.04 -11.33
N SER A 237 -26.25 4.20 -11.66
CA SER A 237 -27.29 4.62 -10.72
C SER A 237 -27.52 3.61 -9.58
N THR A 238 -27.22 2.33 -9.82
CA THR A 238 -27.30 1.25 -8.81
C THR A 238 -26.04 1.22 -7.94
N TYR A 239 -24.88 1.55 -8.51
CA TYR A 239 -23.60 1.57 -7.79
C TYR A 239 -23.36 2.86 -6.99
N GLY A 240 -23.84 4.03 -7.43
CA GLY A 240 -23.38 5.34 -6.91
C GLY A 240 -23.39 5.53 -5.37
N ALA A 241 -24.53 5.36 -4.71
CA ALA A 241 -24.62 5.58 -3.25
C ALA A 241 -24.12 4.38 -2.43
N ASP A 242 -24.41 3.17 -2.92
CA ASP A 242 -24.09 1.91 -2.23
C ASP A 242 -22.61 1.54 -2.33
N PHE A 243 -21.93 1.93 -3.41
CA PHE A 243 -20.52 1.61 -3.66
C PHE A 243 -19.62 2.21 -2.60
N ALA A 244 -19.75 3.51 -2.32
CA ALA A 244 -18.94 4.17 -1.29
C ALA A 244 -19.19 3.57 0.11
N VAL A 245 -20.43 3.19 0.42
CA VAL A 245 -20.75 2.50 1.68
C VAL A 245 -20.10 1.13 1.76
N LYS A 246 -20.22 0.33 0.71
CA LYS A 246 -19.65 -1.02 0.67
C LYS A 246 -18.12 -1.00 0.68
N TRP A 247 -17.51 -0.01 0.04
CA TRP A 247 -16.07 0.22 0.04
C TRP A 247 -15.56 0.55 1.44
N ASP A 248 -16.16 1.54 2.10
CA ASP A 248 -15.80 1.92 3.48
C ASP A 248 -16.01 0.76 4.45
N ASN A 249 -17.15 0.06 4.36
CA ASN A 249 -17.44 -1.08 5.22
C ASN A 249 -16.42 -2.21 5.02
N TRP A 250 -15.97 -2.43 3.78
CA TRP A 250 -14.89 -3.38 3.51
C TRP A 250 -13.57 -2.91 4.14
N ASN A 251 -13.22 -1.62 4.01
CA ASN A 251 -12.01 -1.06 4.61
C ASN A 251 -12.02 -1.19 6.14
N VAL A 252 -13.13 -0.82 6.79
CA VAL A 252 -13.30 -0.99 8.25
C VAL A 252 -13.20 -2.45 8.65
N ARG A 253 -13.84 -3.37 7.91
CA ARG A 253 -13.84 -4.80 8.27
C ARG A 253 -12.48 -5.48 8.08
N ASN A 254 -11.74 -5.12 7.04
CA ASN A 254 -10.55 -5.88 6.63
C ASN A 254 -9.24 -5.16 6.96
N LEU A 255 -9.21 -3.82 6.96
CA LEU A 255 -8.00 -3.04 7.14
C LEU A 255 -7.88 -2.47 8.57
N GLN A 256 -8.98 -2.03 9.21
CA GLN A 256 -8.93 -1.56 10.61
C GLN A 256 -8.27 -2.56 11.57
N PRO A 257 -8.55 -3.89 11.51
CA PRO A 257 -7.90 -4.84 12.40
C PRO A 257 -6.38 -4.92 12.22
N MET A 258 -5.87 -4.72 11.00
CA MET A 258 -4.44 -4.68 10.74
C MET A 258 -3.79 -3.46 11.40
N LEU A 259 -4.49 -2.33 11.40
CA LEU A 259 -4.01 -1.11 12.04
C LEU A 259 -4.04 -1.20 13.55
N ASP A 260 -5.12 -1.74 14.09
CA ASP A 260 -5.22 -1.95 15.53
C ASP A 260 -4.07 -2.87 16.01
N ALA A 261 -3.70 -3.87 15.19
CA ALA A 261 -2.56 -4.74 15.45
C ALA A 261 -1.20 -4.02 15.30
N TYR A 262 -1.05 -3.13 14.32
CA TYR A 262 0.13 -2.27 14.15
C TYR A 262 0.31 -1.34 15.37
N ASP A 263 -0.73 -0.60 15.74
CA ASP A 263 -0.74 0.34 16.86
C ASP A 263 -0.53 -0.38 18.20
N HIS A 264 -1.14 -1.55 18.37
CA HIS A 264 -0.95 -2.36 19.58
C HIS A 264 0.48 -2.87 19.68
N GLY A 265 1.03 -3.47 18.63
CA GLY A 265 2.36 -4.05 18.66
C GLY A 265 3.47 -3.02 18.87
N LEU A 266 3.36 -1.83 18.26
CA LEU A 266 4.31 -0.74 18.51
C LEU A 266 4.23 -0.20 19.95
N ARG A 267 3.01 -0.03 20.49
CA ARG A 267 2.83 0.39 21.88
C ARG A 267 3.37 -0.64 22.87
N GLU A 268 3.09 -1.92 22.64
CA GLU A 268 3.59 -3.01 23.46
C GLU A 268 5.13 -3.00 23.48
N ALA A 269 5.75 -2.89 22.31
CA ALA A 269 7.20 -2.83 22.20
C ALA A 269 7.80 -1.61 22.91
N HIS A 270 7.18 -0.43 22.79
CA HIS A 270 7.61 0.78 23.52
C HIS A 270 7.50 0.58 25.04
N THR A 271 6.45 -0.06 25.55
CA THR A 271 6.31 -0.34 26.99
C THR A 271 7.33 -1.33 27.53
N MET A 272 7.74 -2.30 26.71
CA MET A 272 8.72 -3.34 27.09
C MET A 272 10.17 -2.89 26.89
N GLY A 273 10.43 -2.00 25.93
CA GLY A 273 11.76 -1.64 25.46
C GLY A 273 12.27 -0.26 25.90
N GLY A 274 11.37 0.69 26.22
CA GLY A 274 11.73 2.03 26.70
C GLY A 274 12.58 2.85 25.72
N PHE A 275 12.30 2.71 24.42
CA PHE A 275 12.91 3.49 23.34
C PHE A 275 12.00 4.64 22.91
#